data_AF-A0A7X8ZUQ1-F1
#
_entry.id   AF-A0A7X8ZUQ1-F1
#
_cell.length_a   1.000
_cell.length_b   1.000
_cell.length_c   1.000
_cell.angle_alpha   90.00
_cell.angle_beta   90.00
_cell.angle_gamma   90.00
#
_symmetry.space_group_name_H-M   'P 1'
#
loop_
_entity.id
_entity.type
_entity.pdbx_description
1 polymer ?
#
loop_
_entity_poly.entity_id
_entity_poly.type
_entity_poly.pdbx_seq_one_letter_code
_entity_poly.pdbx_strand_id
1 'polypeptide(L)'
;MQIRQTSQNAVEILDPLHIATITYTLTYGEQLHHPFSIQIEDDTVVVSFEGIGTIEDRLAPRQNGVTVDRRWTLAKEGSYRLQAGFFTTDEGTPDSLFIPAIWYRDNVRGTGMFPSIDRSSTWSFLETRMSIPCCLQLSASKRHFLCATEAATEERFVASVVNDRHGAIISIPGWEWPYSYRGKKSLVDTASMPPPALMVPSGGLSYRRTFHLATYRGMRDMEAYVAFVASLPESKPVELPHPLSWNDWMELKLTRLVSLVRRSEDGLAYIIMGEGNGEVQDVYEFTGASFLVKSVQGAYELARFTSYEPTLDCLRTARRALATRFGLDDDSRLLATVAKKIGDFFLKAERREGVFRDNHDLRTGRWGGYLGIGEFPEFAEMVNSRCNGEAMTHYLRLAKELQSLGYDVSAYIDLSRRVALFYSDIQLSSGSFGRWWTVKGKPGDTRGTNGAYIGSFLCALIPLLEENDPLKAVLIGAVHKAYMFYAQLAYDGAFYGDTLDADSCDKEAGVALLSFFMDLYHLEGDKRHLTSARLAAEFLIQWIWQQSSYLP
;
A
#
# COMPACT_ATOMS: atom_id res chain seq x y z
N MET A 1 21.76 14.10 -29.06
CA MET A 1 22.57 13.53 -27.96
C MET A 1 24.04 13.58 -28.33
N GLN A 2 24.87 14.20 -27.49
CA GLN A 2 26.33 14.23 -27.60
C GLN A 2 26.91 13.64 -26.31
N ILE A 3 27.93 12.79 -26.40
CA ILE A 3 28.57 12.18 -25.23
C ILE A 3 29.97 12.75 -25.09
N ARG A 4 30.34 13.16 -23.87
CA ARG A 4 31.67 13.72 -23.59
C ARG A 4 32.23 13.11 -22.32
N GLN A 5 33.50 12.71 -22.35
CA GLN A 5 34.23 12.38 -21.13
C GLN A 5 34.48 13.65 -20.30
N THR A 6 34.08 13.62 -19.02
CA THR A 6 34.22 14.76 -18.11
C THR A 6 35.26 14.51 -17.01
N SER A 7 35.55 13.25 -16.68
CA SER A 7 36.61 12.87 -15.74
C SER A 7 37.23 11.52 -16.11
N GLN A 8 38.15 11.01 -15.28
CA GLN A 8 38.73 9.66 -15.44
C GLN A 8 37.67 8.55 -15.34
N ASN A 9 36.56 8.79 -14.64
CA ASN A 9 35.55 7.79 -14.35
C ASN A 9 34.13 8.19 -14.74
N ALA A 10 33.97 9.25 -15.53
CA ALA A 10 32.66 9.79 -15.84
C ALA A 10 32.55 10.28 -17.29
N VAL A 11 31.35 10.09 -17.83
CA VAL A 11 30.90 10.69 -19.09
C VAL A 11 29.62 11.47 -18.83
N GLU A 12 29.48 12.57 -19.56
CA GLU A 12 28.28 13.40 -19.55
C GLU A 12 27.55 13.22 -20.88
N ILE A 13 26.23 13.02 -20.78
CA ILE A 13 25.30 12.95 -21.88
C ILE A 13 24.68 14.33 -21.99
N LEU A 14 24.99 15.02 -23.09
CA LEU A 14 24.46 16.32 -23.45
C LEU A 14 23.30 16.12 -24.43
N ASP A 15 22.09 16.34 -23.93
CA ASP A 15 20.87 16.44 -24.73
C ASP A 15 20.22 17.82 -24.48
N PRO A 16 19.62 18.48 -25.49
CA PRO A 16 18.93 19.76 -25.29
C PRO A 16 17.91 19.77 -24.15
N LEU A 17 17.38 18.62 -23.75
CA LEU A 17 16.40 18.47 -22.67
C LEU A 17 16.99 17.90 -21.37
N HIS A 18 18.22 17.35 -21.40
CA HIS A 18 18.77 16.58 -20.29
C HIS A 18 20.30 16.59 -20.29
N ILE A 19 20.87 16.93 -19.13
CA ILE A 19 22.27 16.60 -18.82
C ILE A 19 22.29 15.56 -17.70
N ALA A 20 22.84 14.38 -18.01
CA ALA A 20 23.18 13.36 -17.02
C ALA A 20 24.66 13.01 -17.09
N THR A 21 25.25 12.85 -15.92
CA THR A 21 26.56 12.24 -15.75
C THR A 21 26.41 10.78 -15.37
N ILE A 22 27.06 9.91 -16.13
CA ILE A 22 27.19 8.49 -15.83
C ILE A 22 28.59 8.25 -15.28
N THR A 23 28.69 7.57 -14.13
CA THR A 23 29.98 7.18 -13.56
C THR A 23 30.23 5.68 -13.68
N TYR A 24 31.51 5.34 -13.76
CA TYR A 24 32.02 3.99 -13.94
C TYR A 24 32.99 3.65 -12.82
N THR A 25 32.58 2.75 -11.95
CA THR A 25 33.44 2.15 -10.93
C THR A 25 33.16 0.66 -10.83
N LEU A 26 34.18 -0.07 -10.38
CA LEU A 26 34.11 -1.50 -10.18
C LEU A 26 34.87 -1.85 -8.90
N THR A 27 34.23 -2.53 -7.96
CA THR A 27 34.92 -3.10 -6.80
C THR A 27 35.34 -4.52 -7.11
N TYR A 28 36.60 -4.85 -6.88
CA TYR A 28 37.14 -6.21 -6.97
C TYR A 28 37.92 -6.55 -5.69
N GLY A 29 37.58 -7.67 -5.06
CA GLY A 29 37.98 -7.94 -3.68
C GLY A 29 37.42 -6.86 -2.74
N GLU A 30 38.30 -6.13 -2.06
CA GLU A 30 37.95 -5.03 -1.15
C GLU A 30 38.34 -3.66 -1.72
N GLN A 31 38.83 -3.61 -2.96
CA GLN A 31 39.37 -2.38 -3.55
C GLN A 31 38.43 -1.82 -4.62
N LEU A 32 38.22 -0.50 -4.55
CA LEU A 32 37.56 0.26 -5.60
C LEU A 32 38.56 0.52 -6.73
N HIS A 33 38.20 0.15 -7.96
CA HIS A 33 39.00 0.41 -9.14
C HIS A 33 38.38 1.51 -10.00
N HIS A 34 39.24 2.38 -10.51
CA HIS A 34 38.90 3.39 -11.49
C HIS A 34 39.25 2.91 -12.91
N PRO A 35 38.58 3.45 -13.94
CA PRO A 35 38.92 3.11 -15.32
C PRO A 35 40.37 3.40 -15.67
N PHE A 36 40.95 2.47 -16.42
CA PHE A 36 42.21 2.65 -17.14
C PHE A 36 42.00 3.47 -18.42
N SER A 37 40.89 3.23 -19.12
CA SER A 37 40.51 3.97 -20.32
C SER A 37 38.99 4.08 -20.47
N ILE A 38 38.55 5.15 -21.14
CA ILE A 38 37.18 5.37 -21.60
C ILE A 38 37.26 5.67 -23.10
N GLN A 39 36.53 4.91 -23.91
CA GLN A 39 36.39 5.11 -25.35
C GLN A 39 34.93 5.43 -25.65
N ILE A 40 34.70 6.46 -26.46
CA ILE A 40 33.36 6.91 -26.84
C ILE A 40 33.29 6.84 -28.36
N GLU A 41 32.37 6.02 -28.88
CA GLU A 41 32.11 5.87 -30.30
C GLU A 41 30.59 5.98 -30.52
N ASP A 42 30.16 7.05 -31.21
CA ASP A 42 28.76 7.37 -31.47
C ASP A 42 27.86 7.37 -30.22
N ASP A 43 27.11 6.28 -30.00
CA ASP A 43 26.17 6.07 -28.90
C ASP A 43 26.69 5.04 -27.87
N THR A 44 27.93 4.59 -28.02
CA THR A 44 28.55 3.54 -27.23
C THR A 44 29.71 4.08 -26.40
N VAL A 45 29.76 3.69 -25.12
CA VAL A 45 30.87 4.00 -24.21
C VAL A 45 31.48 2.70 -23.71
N VAL A 46 32.77 2.49 -24.00
CA VAL A 46 33.53 1.32 -23.54
C VAL A 46 34.56 1.76 -22.51
N VAL A 47 34.44 1.20 -21.31
CA VAL A 47 35.29 1.50 -20.16
C VAL A 47 36.09 0.26 -19.77
N SER A 48 37.41 0.39 -19.71
CA SER A 48 38.31 -0.73 -19.40
C SER A 48 38.92 -0.58 -18.01
N PHE A 49 38.97 -1.69 -17.26
CA PHE A 49 39.64 -1.80 -15.96
C PHE A 49 40.80 -2.79 -16.11
N GLU A 50 42.02 -2.33 -15.85
CA GLU A 50 43.26 -3.05 -16.18
C GLU A 50 43.27 -4.48 -15.61
N GLY A 51 43.21 -5.47 -16.52
CA GLY A 51 43.19 -6.88 -16.19
C GLY A 51 41.97 -7.36 -15.39
N ILE A 52 40.97 -6.53 -15.12
CA ILE A 52 39.79 -6.89 -14.30
C ILE A 52 38.58 -7.17 -15.18
N GLY A 53 38.32 -6.32 -16.18
CA GLY A 53 37.17 -6.43 -17.05
C GLY A 53 36.81 -5.13 -17.76
N THR A 54 35.66 -5.13 -18.42
CA THR A 54 35.13 -3.97 -19.14
C THR A 54 33.66 -3.69 -18.79
N ILE A 55 33.26 -2.43 -18.96
CA ILE A 55 31.87 -1.99 -18.95
C ILE A 55 31.58 -1.37 -20.32
N GLU A 56 30.56 -1.85 -21.01
CA GLU A 56 30.07 -1.30 -22.28
C GLU A 56 28.66 -0.75 -22.05
N ASP A 57 28.45 0.54 -22.28
CA ASP A 57 27.13 1.17 -22.30
C ASP A 57 26.72 1.44 -23.76
N ARG A 58 25.50 1.06 -24.11
CA ARG A 58 24.83 1.52 -25.35
C ARG A 58 23.70 2.46 -24.97
N LEU A 59 23.73 3.67 -25.51
CA LEU A 59 22.85 4.77 -25.14
C LEU A 59 21.79 5.01 -26.21
N ALA A 60 20.52 4.82 -25.86
CA ALA A 60 19.41 5.09 -26.78
C ALA A 60 18.62 6.33 -26.30
N PRO A 61 18.54 7.42 -27.11
CA PRO A 61 17.78 8.60 -26.73
C PRO A 61 16.28 8.29 -26.64
N ARG A 62 15.61 8.94 -25.68
CA ARG A 62 14.16 8.93 -25.48
C ARG A 62 13.66 10.37 -25.46
N GLN A 63 12.35 10.56 -25.61
CA GLN A 63 11.74 11.89 -25.67
C GLN A 63 12.14 12.81 -24.50
N ASN A 64 12.22 12.26 -23.27
CA ASN A 64 12.53 13.02 -22.06
C ASN A 64 13.77 12.47 -21.32
N GLY A 65 14.66 11.75 -22.01
CA GLY A 65 15.74 11.05 -21.33
C GLY A 65 16.55 10.10 -22.20
N VAL A 66 17.17 9.11 -21.56
CA VAL A 66 18.05 8.14 -22.21
C VAL A 66 17.89 6.75 -21.58
N THR A 67 17.97 5.72 -22.41
CA THR A 67 18.10 4.33 -21.96
C THR A 67 19.56 3.92 -22.06
N VAL A 68 20.08 3.32 -20.99
CA VAL A 68 21.47 2.83 -20.92
C VAL A 68 21.42 1.30 -20.84
N ASP A 69 21.79 0.62 -21.92
CA ASP A 69 22.01 -0.83 -21.89
C ASP A 69 23.47 -1.08 -21.49
N ARG A 70 23.70 -1.44 -20.23
CA ARG A 70 25.04 -1.66 -19.68
C ARG A 70 25.39 -3.14 -19.65
N ARG A 71 26.55 -3.48 -20.19
CA ARG A 71 27.14 -4.82 -20.11
C ARG A 71 28.44 -4.79 -19.32
N TRP A 72 28.52 -5.57 -18.25
CA TRP A 72 29.77 -5.91 -17.57
C TRP A 72 30.35 -7.17 -18.19
N THR A 73 31.65 -7.16 -18.47
CA THR A 73 32.42 -8.34 -18.84
C THR A 73 33.59 -8.47 -17.87
N LEU A 74 33.46 -9.36 -16.89
CA LEU A 74 34.38 -9.55 -15.78
C LEU A 74 35.29 -10.73 -16.11
N ALA A 75 36.61 -10.48 -16.16
CA ALA A 75 37.58 -11.45 -16.66
C ALA A 75 38.31 -12.23 -15.56
N LYS A 76 38.40 -11.69 -14.34
CA LYS A 76 39.06 -12.33 -13.21
C LYS A 76 38.07 -13.08 -12.33
N GLU A 77 38.51 -14.20 -11.78
CA GLU A 77 37.82 -14.86 -10.68
C GLU A 77 37.86 -13.99 -9.42
N GLY A 78 36.77 -13.97 -8.66
CA GLY A 78 36.76 -13.39 -7.32
C GLY A 78 35.47 -12.69 -6.96
N SER A 79 35.57 -11.83 -5.95
CA SER A 79 34.48 -11.06 -5.37
C SER A 79 34.35 -9.72 -6.08
N TYR A 80 33.15 -9.38 -6.55
CA TYR A 80 32.86 -8.14 -7.25
C TYR A 80 31.72 -7.35 -6.63
N ARG A 81 31.76 -6.02 -6.81
CA ARG A 81 30.59 -5.15 -6.67
C ARG A 81 30.48 -4.26 -7.90
N LEU A 82 29.38 -4.38 -8.61
CA LEU A 82 29.08 -3.62 -9.80
C LEU A 82 28.35 -2.35 -9.38
N GLN A 83 28.82 -1.18 -9.83
CA GLN A 83 28.21 0.10 -9.51
C GLN A 83 27.91 0.89 -10.77
N ALA A 84 26.71 1.47 -10.80
CA ALA A 84 26.27 2.40 -11.83
C ALA A 84 25.77 3.68 -11.17
N GLY A 85 26.54 4.77 -11.32
CA GLY A 85 26.15 6.07 -10.79
C GLY A 85 25.52 6.93 -11.88
N PHE A 86 24.41 7.57 -11.56
CA PHE A 86 23.66 8.46 -12.45
C PHE A 86 23.37 9.77 -11.72
N PHE A 87 23.88 10.88 -12.25
CA PHE A 87 23.83 12.18 -11.60
C PHE A 87 23.32 13.26 -12.53
N THR A 88 22.69 14.29 -11.96
CA THR A 88 22.28 15.51 -12.66
C THR A 88 23.24 16.63 -12.32
N THR A 89 23.79 17.32 -13.32
CA THR A 89 24.83 18.38 -13.16
C THR A 89 24.28 19.80 -13.28
N ASP A 90 22.97 19.93 -13.39
CA ASP A 90 22.40 20.85 -14.37
C ASP A 90 21.35 21.78 -13.73
N GLU A 91 21.73 22.50 -12.68
CA GLU A 91 20.96 23.55 -11.95
C GLU A 91 20.33 23.09 -10.62
N GLY A 92 20.99 23.47 -9.51
CA GLY A 92 20.46 23.38 -8.15
C GLY A 92 20.75 22.06 -7.42
N THR A 93 20.75 22.12 -6.08
CA THR A 93 20.74 20.90 -5.25
C THR A 93 19.28 20.43 -5.13
N PRO A 94 18.96 19.17 -5.50
CA PRO A 94 17.68 18.56 -5.17
C PRO A 94 17.31 18.76 -3.71
N ASP A 95 16.08 19.19 -3.45
CA ASP A 95 15.54 19.43 -2.10
C ASP A 95 14.44 18.43 -1.72
N SER A 96 14.06 17.54 -2.63
CA SER A 96 13.05 16.50 -2.40
C SER A 96 13.48 15.17 -3.01
N LEU A 97 13.36 14.12 -2.20
CA LEU A 97 13.56 12.71 -2.57
C LEU A 97 12.20 12.02 -2.61
N PHE A 98 11.98 11.22 -3.66
CA PHE A 98 10.86 10.30 -3.75
C PHE A 98 11.34 8.92 -4.20
N ILE A 99 10.94 7.89 -3.46
CA ILE A 99 11.20 6.48 -3.78
C ILE A 99 9.86 5.75 -3.66
N PRO A 100 9.31 5.20 -4.75
CA PRO A 100 7.95 4.71 -4.73
C PRO A 100 7.79 3.53 -3.76
N ALA A 101 6.69 3.57 -2.99
CA ALA A 101 6.35 2.63 -1.92
C ALA A 101 7.28 2.63 -0.68
N ILE A 102 8.29 3.51 -0.64
CA ILE A 102 9.26 3.56 0.46
C ILE A 102 9.39 4.96 1.06
N TRP A 103 9.62 5.98 0.24
CA TRP A 103 9.97 7.33 0.70
C TRP A 103 9.06 8.37 0.07
N TYR A 104 8.21 8.98 0.90
CA TYR A 104 7.29 10.04 0.50
C TYR A 104 7.32 11.17 1.53
N ARG A 105 7.79 12.35 1.11
CA ARG A 105 7.90 13.54 1.97
C ARG A 105 8.58 13.24 3.30
N ASP A 106 9.76 12.64 3.18
CA ASP A 106 10.68 12.36 4.28
C ASP A 106 10.19 11.40 5.37
N ASN A 107 8.99 10.84 5.21
CA ASN A 107 8.35 9.91 6.14
C ASN A 107 8.43 10.42 7.59
N VAL A 108 7.98 11.64 7.85
CA VAL A 108 8.09 12.28 9.19
C VAL A 108 6.91 11.98 10.12
N ARG A 109 6.00 11.08 9.75
CA ARG A 109 4.74 10.82 10.48
C ARG A 109 4.63 9.37 10.94
N GLY A 110 4.13 9.19 12.16
CA GLY A 110 4.07 7.91 12.86
C GLY A 110 5.18 7.75 13.89
N THR A 111 5.02 6.81 14.82
CA THR A 111 5.98 6.51 15.90
C THR A 111 6.64 5.13 15.78
N GLY A 112 6.32 4.38 14.73
CA GLY A 112 6.89 3.08 14.41
C GLY A 112 8.37 3.10 13.99
N MET A 113 8.87 1.91 13.65
CA MET A 113 10.26 1.69 13.24
C MET A 113 10.35 1.56 11.71
N PHE A 114 10.49 2.68 11.00
CA PHE A 114 10.53 2.70 9.53
C PHE A 114 11.60 3.69 9.01
N PRO A 115 11.98 3.60 7.71
CA PRO A 115 12.90 4.56 7.11
C PRO A 115 12.34 5.99 7.11
N SER A 116 13.11 6.94 7.63
CA SER A 116 12.76 8.36 7.69
C SER A 116 13.99 9.25 7.69
N ILE A 117 13.79 10.55 7.39
CA ILE A 117 14.85 11.55 7.40
C ILE A 117 15.48 11.73 8.79
N ASP A 118 14.67 11.56 9.85
CA ASP A 118 15.13 11.70 11.24
C ASP A 118 16.15 10.61 11.64
N ARG A 119 16.23 9.52 10.87
CA ARG A 119 17.17 8.41 11.11
C ARG A 119 18.42 8.50 10.23
N SER A 120 18.25 8.81 8.95
CA SER A 120 19.36 9.01 8.02
C SER A 120 18.89 9.81 6.80
N SER A 121 19.79 10.63 6.24
CA SER A 121 19.58 11.34 4.98
C SER A 121 20.01 10.54 3.75
N THR A 122 20.75 9.44 3.95
CA THR A 122 21.24 8.57 2.89
C THR A 122 20.83 7.14 3.19
N TRP A 123 20.16 6.51 2.22
CA TRP A 123 19.61 5.18 2.31
C TRP A 123 19.90 4.39 1.06
N SER A 124 20.14 3.10 1.24
CA SER A 124 20.18 2.08 0.20
C SER A 124 18.99 1.16 0.38
N PHE A 125 18.18 0.99 -0.66
CA PHE A 125 17.02 0.10 -0.64
C PHE A 125 17.12 -0.92 -1.76
N LEU A 126 16.78 -2.18 -1.45
CA LEU A 126 16.69 -3.24 -2.44
C LEU A 126 15.56 -2.95 -3.44
N GLU A 127 15.77 -3.33 -4.69
CA GLU A 127 14.76 -3.18 -5.74
C GLU A 127 13.45 -3.94 -5.45
N THR A 128 13.51 -5.00 -4.64
CA THR A 128 12.36 -5.81 -4.24
C THR A 128 11.41 -5.11 -3.27
N ARG A 129 11.82 -3.94 -2.73
CA ARG A 129 11.00 -3.08 -1.86
C ARG A 129 10.17 -2.07 -2.65
N MET A 130 10.38 -1.94 -3.96
CA MET A 130 9.84 -0.87 -4.78
C MET A 130 8.84 -1.41 -5.79
N SER A 131 7.89 -0.58 -6.19
CA SER A 131 6.96 -0.90 -7.28
C SER A 131 7.61 -0.87 -8.67
N ILE A 132 8.75 -0.20 -8.80
CA ILE A 132 9.62 -0.16 -9.98
C ILE A 132 11.07 -0.36 -9.50
N PRO A 133 11.83 -1.32 -10.06
CA PRO A 133 13.17 -1.66 -9.59
C PRO A 133 14.13 -0.45 -9.58
N CYS A 134 14.77 -0.21 -8.42
CA CYS A 134 15.70 0.89 -8.17
C CYS A 134 15.18 2.27 -8.59
N CYS A 135 13.87 2.48 -8.58
CA CYS A 135 13.28 3.74 -8.97
C CYS A 135 13.53 4.81 -7.92
N LEU A 136 14.01 5.97 -8.35
CA LEU A 136 14.17 7.17 -7.53
C LEU A 136 13.83 8.40 -8.36
N GLN A 137 13.24 9.40 -7.70
CA GLN A 137 13.06 10.75 -8.21
C GLN A 137 13.73 11.74 -7.28
N LEU A 138 14.54 12.62 -7.85
CA LEU A 138 15.10 13.79 -7.20
C LEU A 138 14.48 15.04 -7.80
N SER A 139 13.88 15.87 -6.97
CA SER A 139 13.21 17.10 -7.41
C SER A 139 13.97 18.33 -6.90
N ALA A 140 14.01 19.37 -7.74
CA ALA A 140 14.46 20.71 -7.38
C ALA A 140 13.50 21.71 -8.03
N SER A 141 12.68 22.40 -7.23
CA SER A 141 11.61 23.28 -7.74
C SER A 141 10.66 22.58 -8.73
N LYS A 142 10.77 22.83 -10.04
CA LYS A 142 9.95 22.20 -11.10
C LYS A 142 10.75 21.26 -12.00
N ARG A 143 11.97 20.89 -11.62
CA ARG A 143 12.82 19.93 -12.32
C ARG A 143 12.81 18.62 -11.56
N HIS A 144 12.66 17.51 -12.26
CA HIS A 144 12.66 16.17 -11.69
C HIS A 144 13.62 15.28 -12.47
N PHE A 145 14.65 14.77 -11.81
CA PHE A 145 15.51 13.71 -12.33
C PHE A 145 14.98 12.37 -11.85
N LEU A 146 14.81 11.41 -12.76
CA LEU A 146 14.36 10.07 -12.43
C LEU A 146 15.32 9.03 -12.98
N CYS A 147 15.54 7.97 -12.20
CA CYS A 147 16.22 6.77 -12.66
C CYS A 147 15.45 5.51 -12.24
N ALA A 148 15.51 4.48 -13.06
CA ALA A 148 15.06 3.12 -12.73
C ALA A 148 15.86 2.09 -13.53
N THR A 149 15.64 0.81 -13.26
CA THR A 149 16.24 -0.30 -14.00
C THR A 149 15.23 -1.42 -14.23
N GLU A 150 15.53 -2.35 -15.13
CA GLU A 150 14.79 -3.60 -15.23
C GLU A 150 14.97 -4.47 -13.96
N ALA A 151 14.00 -5.32 -13.65
CA ALA A 151 14.09 -6.22 -12.50
C ALA A 151 15.17 -7.29 -12.72
N ALA A 152 15.85 -7.69 -11.65
CA ALA A 152 16.73 -8.84 -11.66
C ALA A 152 15.91 -10.13 -11.87
N THR A 153 16.45 -11.05 -12.67
CA THR A 153 15.86 -12.38 -12.90
C THR A 153 16.45 -13.45 -11.98
N GLU A 154 17.60 -13.18 -11.36
CA GLU A 154 18.29 -14.08 -10.43
C GLU A 154 18.67 -13.32 -9.14
N GLU A 155 18.64 -14.02 -8.00
CA GLU A 155 18.96 -13.46 -6.68
C GLU A 155 20.31 -12.72 -6.64
N ARG A 156 21.36 -13.33 -7.21
CA ARG A 156 22.73 -12.76 -7.22
C ARG A 156 22.84 -11.41 -7.96
N PHE A 157 21.83 -11.06 -8.76
CA PHE A 157 21.79 -9.82 -9.53
C PHE A 157 20.80 -8.79 -9.00
N VAL A 158 20.07 -9.11 -7.93
CA VAL A 158 19.22 -8.14 -7.21
C VAL A 158 20.07 -6.92 -6.86
N ALA A 159 19.59 -5.73 -7.22
CA ALA A 159 20.27 -4.47 -6.96
C ALA A 159 19.66 -3.74 -5.75
N SER A 160 20.41 -2.75 -5.30
CA SER A 160 19.89 -1.67 -4.47
C SER A 160 20.20 -0.31 -5.10
N VAL A 161 19.38 0.68 -4.78
CA VAL A 161 19.62 2.09 -5.12
C VAL A 161 19.94 2.87 -3.87
N VAL A 162 21.03 3.65 -3.94
CA VAL A 162 21.42 4.62 -2.91
C VAL A 162 21.06 6.00 -3.41
N ASN A 163 20.37 6.80 -2.60
CA ASN A 163 20.17 8.22 -2.90
C ASN A 163 21.46 9.00 -2.62
N ASP A 164 21.85 9.88 -3.55
CA ASP A 164 22.93 10.85 -3.38
C ASP A 164 22.38 12.27 -3.56
N ARG A 165 23.11 13.28 -3.07
CA ARG A 165 22.73 14.69 -3.19
C ARG A 165 22.38 15.08 -4.63
N HIS A 166 23.07 14.54 -5.63
CA HIS A 166 22.89 14.91 -7.04
C HIS A 166 22.45 13.76 -7.93
N GLY A 167 22.11 12.61 -7.37
CA GLY A 167 21.85 11.43 -8.20
C GLY A 167 21.56 10.17 -7.41
N ALA A 168 21.85 9.05 -8.06
CA ALA A 168 21.67 7.73 -7.49
C ALA A 168 22.84 6.81 -7.87
N ILE A 169 23.14 5.89 -6.96
CA ILE A 169 24.11 4.82 -7.20
C ILE A 169 23.37 3.50 -7.10
N ILE A 170 23.29 2.79 -8.22
CA ILE A 170 22.73 1.44 -8.27
C ILE A 170 23.87 0.43 -8.12
N SER A 171 23.72 -0.51 -7.19
CA SER A 171 24.76 -1.49 -6.85
C SER A 171 24.27 -2.92 -6.99
N ILE A 172 25.13 -3.80 -7.52
CA ILE A 172 24.87 -5.25 -7.66
C ILE A 172 26.07 -6.02 -7.06
N PRO A 173 25.84 -6.94 -6.10
CA PRO A 173 24.57 -7.23 -5.45
C PRO A 173 24.11 -6.05 -4.58
N GLY A 174 22.79 -5.96 -4.42
CA GLY A 174 22.12 -4.93 -3.64
C GLY A 174 22.29 -5.13 -2.14
N TRP A 175 22.18 -4.04 -1.40
CA TRP A 175 22.33 -4.01 0.06
C TRP A 175 21.38 -2.99 0.67
N GLU A 176 20.76 -3.28 1.82
CA GLU A 176 20.03 -2.29 2.61
C GLU A 176 20.99 -1.61 3.58
N TRP A 177 21.03 -0.27 3.61
CA TRP A 177 21.94 0.53 4.44
C TRP A 177 21.33 1.92 4.73
N PRO A 178 21.62 2.57 5.86
CA PRO A 178 22.35 2.07 7.03
C PRO A 178 21.54 1.08 7.85
N TYR A 179 20.25 0.93 7.55
CA TYR A 179 19.40 -0.04 8.21
C TYR A 179 18.65 -0.93 7.22
N SER A 180 18.30 -2.13 7.69
CA SER A 180 17.39 -3.06 7.02
C SER A 180 16.07 -3.14 7.78
N TYR A 181 14.95 -2.92 7.09
CA TYR A 181 13.62 -3.07 7.67
C TYR A 181 13.22 -4.56 7.67
N ARG A 182 13.12 -5.16 8.85
CA ARG A 182 12.89 -6.60 9.05
C ARG A 182 11.55 -6.92 9.71
N GLY A 183 10.62 -5.97 9.67
CA GLY A 183 9.25 -6.15 10.15
C GLY A 183 8.75 -4.95 10.95
N LYS A 184 7.47 -5.01 11.35
CA LYS A 184 6.69 -3.88 11.90
C LYS A 184 7.35 -3.13 13.07
N LYS A 185 8.20 -3.81 13.85
CA LYS A 185 8.88 -3.25 15.02
C LYS A 185 10.42 -3.30 14.90
N SER A 186 10.96 -3.56 13.71
CA SER A 186 12.39 -3.87 13.55
C SER A 186 13.02 -3.13 12.37
N LEU A 187 13.93 -2.23 12.73
CA LEU A 187 14.86 -1.58 11.82
C LEU A 187 16.27 -1.90 12.33
N VAL A 188 16.93 -2.85 11.67
CA VAL A 188 18.22 -3.42 12.11
C VAL A 188 19.36 -2.59 11.55
N ASP A 189 20.28 -2.17 12.41
CA ASP A 189 21.50 -1.47 11.99
C ASP A 189 22.40 -2.42 11.21
N THR A 190 22.75 -1.99 10.00
CA THR A 190 23.60 -2.71 9.06
C THR A 190 24.85 -1.92 8.71
N ALA A 191 25.09 -0.76 9.32
CA ALA A 191 26.15 0.15 8.92
C ALA A 191 27.57 -0.44 9.09
N SER A 192 27.73 -1.38 10.01
CA SER A 192 28.98 -2.11 10.25
C SER A 192 29.08 -3.44 9.50
N MET A 193 28.02 -3.87 8.80
CA MET A 193 28.04 -5.13 8.06
C MET A 193 28.79 -4.94 6.73
N PRO A 194 29.61 -5.91 6.32
CA PRO A 194 30.27 -5.85 5.02
C PRO A 194 29.21 -5.91 3.89
N PRO A 195 29.37 -5.11 2.82
CA PRO A 195 28.46 -5.19 1.68
C PRO A 195 28.59 -6.56 0.99
N PRO A 196 27.50 -7.09 0.41
CA PRO A 196 27.53 -8.34 -0.32
C PRO A 196 28.38 -8.22 -1.59
N ALA A 197 28.84 -9.37 -2.06
CA ALA A 197 29.68 -9.49 -3.23
C ALA A 197 29.12 -10.50 -4.24
N LEU A 198 29.28 -10.17 -5.51
CA LEU A 198 29.00 -11.05 -6.64
C LEU A 198 30.23 -11.93 -6.87
N MET A 199 30.07 -13.24 -6.68
CA MET A 199 31.13 -14.19 -6.95
C MET A 199 31.20 -14.49 -8.45
N VAL A 200 32.36 -14.20 -9.05
CA VAL A 200 32.68 -14.46 -10.46
C VAL A 200 33.58 -15.68 -10.56
N PRO A 201 33.21 -16.70 -11.36
CA PRO A 201 34.01 -17.92 -11.51
C PRO A 201 35.25 -17.71 -12.39
N SER A 202 36.14 -18.70 -12.44
CA SER A 202 37.37 -18.69 -13.26
C SER A 202 37.14 -18.51 -14.77
N GLY A 203 35.96 -18.85 -15.27
CA GLY A 203 35.55 -18.60 -16.66
C GLY A 203 35.10 -17.15 -16.96
N GLY A 204 35.13 -16.27 -15.95
CA GLY A 204 34.60 -14.91 -16.03
C GLY A 204 33.07 -14.88 -15.95
N LEU A 205 32.52 -13.67 -16.06
CA LEU A 205 31.08 -13.43 -16.08
C LEU A 205 30.75 -12.30 -17.04
N SER A 206 29.71 -12.49 -17.85
CA SER A 206 29.09 -11.40 -18.59
C SER A 206 27.66 -11.19 -18.11
N TYR A 207 27.35 -9.97 -17.71
CA TYR A 207 26.03 -9.59 -17.20
C TYR A 207 25.58 -8.30 -17.88
N ARG A 208 24.30 -8.21 -18.20
CA ARG A 208 23.70 -7.05 -18.86
C ARG A 208 22.56 -6.53 -18.00
N ARG A 209 22.43 -5.21 -17.91
CA ARG A 209 21.31 -4.54 -17.27
C ARG A 209 20.94 -3.23 -17.95
N THR A 210 19.65 -3.03 -18.16
CA THR A 210 19.09 -1.80 -18.73
C THR A 210 18.71 -0.80 -17.63
N PHE A 211 19.09 0.46 -17.82
CA PHE A 211 18.72 1.59 -16.97
C PHE A 211 17.92 2.63 -17.77
N HIS A 212 16.98 3.27 -17.11
CA HIS A 212 16.15 4.32 -17.69
C HIS A 212 16.37 5.61 -16.90
N LEU A 213 16.82 6.66 -17.59
CA LEU A 213 17.04 7.98 -17.02
C LEU A 213 16.11 8.98 -17.70
N ALA A 214 15.52 9.88 -16.93
CA ALA A 214 14.68 10.94 -17.48
C ALA A 214 14.82 12.25 -16.71
N THR A 215 14.53 13.36 -17.38
CA THR A 215 14.36 14.66 -16.74
C THR A 215 13.09 15.33 -17.23
N TYR A 216 12.26 15.76 -16.28
CA TYR A 216 11.03 16.49 -16.53
C TYR A 216 11.16 17.90 -15.98
N ARG A 217 10.60 18.89 -16.70
CA ARG A 217 10.56 20.30 -16.29
C ARG A 217 9.13 20.83 -16.32
N GLY A 218 8.78 21.71 -15.38
CA GLY A 218 7.50 22.40 -15.33
C GLY A 218 6.33 21.58 -14.78
N MET A 219 6.57 20.33 -14.37
CA MET A 219 5.59 19.43 -13.78
C MET A 219 5.58 19.54 -12.25
N ARG A 220 4.54 19.00 -11.60
CA ARG A 220 4.57 18.70 -10.16
C ARG A 220 5.23 17.34 -9.93
N ASP A 221 5.74 17.11 -8.72
CA ASP A 221 6.49 15.90 -8.35
C ASP A 221 5.84 14.59 -8.85
N MET A 222 4.57 14.37 -8.51
CA MET A 222 3.87 13.13 -8.90
C MET A 222 3.49 13.08 -10.38
N GLU A 223 3.35 14.22 -11.05
CA GLU A 223 3.09 14.25 -12.49
C GLU A 223 4.32 13.78 -13.27
N ALA A 224 5.52 14.19 -12.83
CA ALA A 224 6.78 13.70 -13.40
C ALA A 224 6.98 12.20 -13.19
N TYR A 225 6.68 11.69 -11.99
CA TYR A 225 6.71 10.25 -11.73
C TYR A 225 5.77 9.49 -12.67
N VAL A 226 4.50 9.89 -12.77
CA VAL A 226 3.53 9.20 -13.63
C VAL A 226 3.95 9.24 -15.10
N ALA A 227 4.45 10.37 -15.58
CA ALA A 227 4.96 10.50 -16.94
C ALA A 227 6.18 9.58 -17.18
N PHE A 228 7.06 9.45 -16.19
CA PHE A 228 8.19 8.53 -16.25
C PHE A 228 7.74 7.07 -16.32
N VAL A 229 6.83 6.64 -15.43
CA VAL A 229 6.30 5.26 -15.45
C VAL A 229 5.66 4.95 -16.81
N ALA A 230 4.86 5.86 -17.36
CA ALA A 230 4.25 5.71 -18.67
C ALA A 230 5.25 5.66 -19.84
N SER A 231 6.48 6.14 -19.64
CA SER A 231 7.56 6.09 -20.63
C SER A 231 8.39 4.81 -20.57
N LEU A 232 8.27 4.03 -19.49
CA LEU A 232 8.99 2.78 -19.33
C LEU A 232 8.44 1.70 -20.28
N PRO A 233 9.26 0.72 -20.69
CA PRO A 233 8.77 -0.42 -21.46
C PRO A 233 7.67 -1.16 -20.70
N GLU A 234 6.58 -1.48 -21.39
CA GLU A 234 5.53 -2.34 -20.82
C GLU A 234 6.13 -3.70 -20.44
N SER A 235 5.85 -4.15 -19.22
CA SER A 235 6.17 -5.52 -18.83
C SER A 235 5.34 -6.48 -19.67
N LYS A 236 5.98 -7.51 -20.24
CA LYS A 236 5.24 -8.57 -20.92
C LYS A 236 4.31 -9.22 -19.89
N PRO A 237 3.00 -9.33 -20.16
CA PRO A 237 2.11 -10.07 -19.29
C PRO A 237 2.67 -11.47 -19.09
N VAL A 238 2.76 -11.92 -17.83
CA VAL A 238 3.04 -13.33 -17.56
C VAL A 238 1.82 -14.10 -18.07
N GLU A 239 2.00 -14.92 -19.11
CA GLU A 239 0.98 -15.86 -19.52
C GLU A 239 0.72 -16.83 -18.36
N LEU A 240 -0.39 -16.63 -17.67
CA LEU A 240 -0.81 -17.58 -16.64
C LEU A 240 -1.22 -18.87 -17.36
N PRO A 241 -0.65 -20.04 -16.99
CA PRO A 241 -0.86 -21.30 -17.71
C PRO A 241 -2.34 -21.73 -17.77
N HIS A 242 -3.16 -21.23 -16.85
CA HIS A 242 -4.61 -21.45 -16.81
C HIS A 242 -5.32 -20.15 -16.42
N PRO A 243 -5.71 -19.28 -17.38
CA PRO A 243 -6.43 -18.06 -17.05
C PRO A 243 -7.79 -18.44 -16.46
N LEU A 244 -7.97 -18.15 -15.17
CA LEU A 244 -9.23 -18.33 -14.47
C LEU A 244 -10.24 -17.31 -15.00
N SER A 245 -11.44 -17.74 -15.39
CA SER A 245 -12.47 -16.78 -15.79
C SER A 245 -12.88 -15.92 -14.59
N TRP A 246 -13.35 -14.69 -14.83
CA TRP A 246 -13.85 -13.82 -13.75
C TRP A 246 -15.01 -14.45 -12.98
N ASN A 247 -15.84 -15.26 -13.67
CA ASN A 247 -16.92 -16.01 -13.04
C ASN A 247 -16.40 -17.10 -12.11
N ASP A 248 -15.43 -17.90 -12.57
CA ASP A 248 -14.82 -18.94 -11.73
C ASP A 248 -14.10 -18.32 -10.52
N TRP A 249 -13.39 -17.21 -10.72
CA TRP A 249 -12.76 -16.47 -9.63
C TRP A 249 -13.78 -16.00 -8.60
N MET A 250 -14.89 -15.41 -9.05
CA MET A 250 -15.97 -14.97 -8.16
C MET A 250 -16.57 -16.15 -7.40
N GLU A 251 -16.90 -17.26 -8.09
CA GLU A 251 -17.46 -18.45 -7.44
C GLU A 251 -16.50 -19.08 -6.43
N LEU A 252 -15.20 -19.10 -6.71
CA LEU A 252 -14.19 -19.57 -5.76
C LEU A 252 -14.09 -18.66 -4.54
N LYS A 253 -14.19 -17.33 -4.71
CA LYS A 253 -14.24 -16.37 -3.59
C LYS A 253 -15.51 -16.55 -2.75
N LEU A 254 -16.68 -16.69 -3.39
CA LEU A 254 -17.95 -16.92 -2.70
C LEU A 254 -17.95 -18.28 -1.98
N THR A 255 -17.39 -19.32 -2.60
CA THR A 255 -17.19 -20.64 -1.97
C THR A 255 -16.37 -20.51 -0.69
N ARG A 256 -15.25 -19.77 -0.74
CA ARG A 256 -14.41 -19.53 0.44
C ARG A 256 -15.19 -18.79 1.52
N LEU A 257 -15.92 -17.73 1.18
CA LEU A 257 -16.75 -16.97 2.11
C LEU A 257 -17.77 -17.86 2.82
N VAL A 258 -18.57 -18.63 2.06
CA VAL A 258 -19.56 -19.58 2.59
C VAL A 258 -18.92 -20.60 3.52
N SER A 259 -17.73 -21.10 3.16
CA SER A 259 -17.01 -22.11 3.94
C SER A 259 -16.53 -21.58 5.30
N LEU A 260 -16.37 -20.27 5.45
CA LEU A 260 -15.95 -19.63 6.71
C LEU A 260 -17.13 -19.27 7.62
N VAL A 261 -18.38 -19.43 7.18
CA VAL A 261 -19.54 -19.15 8.03
C VAL A 261 -19.69 -20.23 9.09
N ARG A 262 -19.81 -19.81 10.35
CA ARG A 262 -20.07 -20.65 11.52
C ARG A 262 -21.40 -20.26 12.16
N ARG A 263 -21.96 -21.19 12.93
CA ARG A 263 -23.21 -21.03 13.67
C ARG A 263 -22.88 -20.74 15.13
N SER A 264 -23.51 -19.73 15.72
CA SER A 264 -23.44 -19.46 17.16
C SER A 264 -24.42 -20.34 17.95
N GLU A 265 -24.24 -20.40 19.27
CA GLU A 265 -25.08 -21.20 20.17
C GLU A 265 -26.56 -20.86 20.07
N ASP A 266 -26.89 -19.58 19.87
CA ASP A 266 -28.26 -19.08 19.72
C ASP A 266 -28.79 -19.16 18.27
N GLY A 267 -28.08 -19.85 17.37
CA GLY A 267 -28.54 -20.09 16.01
C GLY A 267 -28.39 -18.92 15.03
N LEU A 268 -27.65 -17.88 15.42
CA LEU A 268 -27.15 -16.84 14.52
C LEU A 268 -25.87 -17.31 13.81
N ALA A 269 -25.27 -16.43 13.01
CA ALA A 269 -24.12 -16.76 12.18
C ALA A 269 -23.00 -15.74 12.36
N TYR A 270 -21.76 -16.14 12.10
CA TYR A 270 -20.60 -15.25 12.04
C TYR A 270 -19.56 -15.84 11.08
N ILE A 271 -18.56 -15.04 10.68
CA ILE A 271 -17.46 -15.49 9.81
C ILE A 271 -16.20 -15.61 10.66
N ILE A 272 -15.46 -16.70 10.52
CA ILE A 272 -14.14 -16.84 11.17
C ILE A 272 -13.02 -16.29 10.28
N MET A 273 -11.91 -15.86 10.88
CA MET A 273 -10.72 -15.38 10.17
C MET A 273 -10.10 -16.42 9.21
N GLY A 274 -10.25 -17.70 9.55
CA GLY A 274 -9.68 -18.80 8.78
C GLY A 274 -9.35 -19.99 9.69
N GLU A 275 -9.03 -21.11 9.05
CA GLU A 275 -8.55 -22.32 9.70
C GLU A 275 -7.21 -22.73 9.07
N GLY A 276 -6.41 -23.48 9.82
CA GLY A 276 -5.15 -24.05 9.32
C GLY A 276 -3.97 -23.09 9.37
N ASN A 277 -3.99 -22.07 10.24
CA ASN A 277 -2.88 -21.13 10.39
C ASN A 277 -1.69 -21.66 11.23
N GLY A 278 -1.64 -22.96 11.52
CA GLY A 278 -0.57 -23.58 12.31
C GLY A 278 -0.48 -23.02 13.73
N GLU A 279 0.75 -22.75 14.18
CA GLU A 279 1.04 -22.29 15.55
C GLU A 279 0.44 -20.93 15.90
N VAL A 280 0.03 -20.13 14.90
CA VAL A 280 -0.57 -18.81 15.13
C VAL A 280 -2.10 -18.80 15.06
N GLN A 281 -2.74 -19.97 14.90
CA GLN A 281 -4.21 -20.07 14.85
C GLN A 281 -4.88 -19.43 16.07
N ASP A 282 -4.31 -19.62 17.27
CA ASP A 282 -4.80 -19.07 18.53
C ASP A 282 -4.97 -17.54 18.52
N VAL A 283 -4.16 -16.82 17.75
CA VAL A 283 -4.22 -15.35 17.61
C VAL A 283 -5.48 -14.91 16.83
N TYR A 284 -6.04 -15.82 16.03
CA TYR A 284 -7.18 -15.56 15.15
C TYR A 284 -8.48 -16.19 15.64
N GLU A 285 -8.53 -16.66 16.90
CA GLU A 285 -9.72 -17.23 17.55
C GLU A 285 -10.73 -16.14 18.00
N PHE A 286 -11.04 -15.23 17.09
CA PHE A 286 -12.09 -14.23 17.22
C PHE A 286 -12.82 -14.05 15.89
N THR A 287 -14.04 -13.50 15.95
CA THR A 287 -14.75 -12.96 14.79
C THR A 287 -14.89 -11.45 14.94
N GLY A 288 -15.08 -10.73 13.83
CA GLY A 288 -15.16 -9.28 13.80
C GLY A 288 -16.14 -8.78 12.76
N ALA A 289 -16.85 -7.70 13.07
CA ALA A 289 -17.81 -7.12 12.13
C ALA A 289 -17.10 -6.53 10.90
N SER A 290 -15.89 -5.99 11.10
CA SER A 290 -15.17 -5.18 10.12
C SER A 290 -13.70 -5.59 9.91
N PHE A 291 -12.71 -4.77 10.24
CA PHE A 291 -11.30 -4.94 9.89
C PHE A 291 -10.77 -6.37 10.15
N LEU A 292 -9.99 -6.88 9.19
CA LEU A 292 -9.55 -8.28 9.02
C LEU A 292 -10.67 -9.28 8.67
N VAL A 293 -11.65 -9.53 9.56
CA VAL A 293 -12.62 -10.62 9.38
C VAL A 293 -13.72 -10.28 8.37
N LYS A 294 -14.16 -9.02 8.40
CA LYS A 294 -15.11 -8.37 7.51
C LYS A 294 -16.47 -9.06 7.46
N SER A 295 -16.97 -9.52 8.60
CA SER A 295 -18.20 -10.33 8.64
C SER A 295 -19.43 -9.61 8.09
N VAL A 296 -19.62 -8.32 8.39
CA VAL A 296 -20.79 -7.56 7.90
C VAL A 296 -20.67 -7.28 6.40
N GLN A 297 -19.45 -7.04 5.89
CA GLN A 297 -19.22 -6.98 4.45
C GLN A 297 -19.49 -8.34 3.79
N GLY A 298 -19.02 -9.45 4.40
CA GLY A 298 -19.31 -10.80 3.93
C GLY A 298 -20.82 -11.09 3.89
N ALA A 299 -21.56 -10.65 4.91
CA ALA A 299 -23.03 -10.73 4.91
C ALA A 299 -23.64 -9.94 3.75
N TYR A 300 -23.16 -8.73 3.49
CA TYR A 300 -23.59 -7.92 2.34
C TYR A 300 -23.37 -8.67 1.02
N GLU A 301 -22.19 -9.26 0.80
CA GLU A 301 -21.91 -10.04 -0.41
C GLU A 301 -22.82 -11.29 -0.51
N LEU A 302 -23.04 -12.02 0.59
CA LEU A 302 -23.96 -13.16 0.61
C LEU A 302 -25.39 -12.77 0.23
N ALA A 303 -25.89 -11.64 0.74
CA ALA A 303 -27.21 -11.12 0.37
C ALA A 303 -27.27 -10.73 -1.11
N ARG A 304 -26.26 -10.01 -1.60
CA ARG A 304 -26.16 -9.55 -3.00
C ARG A 304 -26.12 -10.71 -3.99
N PHE A 305 -25.43 -11.79 -3.66
CA PHE A 305 -25.31 -12.98 -4.53
C PHE A 305 -26.36 -14.06 -4.23
N THR A 306 -27.41 -13.78 -3.46
CA THR A 306 -28.39 -14.80 -3.04
C THR A 306 -29.08 -15.50 -4.20
N SER A 307 -29.36 -14.76 -5.29
CA SER A 307 -30.04 -15.26 -6.49
C SER A 307 -29.06 -15.81 -7.54
N TYR A 308 -27.76 -15.81 -7.27
CA TYR A 308 -26.78 -16.33 -8.21
C TYR A 308 -26.86 -17.86 -8.28
N GLU A 309 -26.96 -18.40 -9.50
CA GLU A 309 -26.98 -19.84 -9.75
C GLU A 309 -25.55 -20.37 -9.93
N PRO A 310 -25.03 -21.21 -9.03
CA PRO A 310 -23.67 -21.72 -9.12
C PRO A 310 -23.41 -22.54 -10.38
N THR A 311 -22.26 -22.35 -11.02
CA THR A 311 -21.79 -23.19 -12.13
C THR A 311 -20.77 -24.21 -11.68
N LEU A 312 -19.96 -23.90 -10.65
CA LEU A 312 -18.95 -24.78 -10.09
C LEU A 312 -19.52 -25.70 -9.00
N ASP A 313 -19.11 -26.97 -9.03
CA ASP A 313 -19.50 -27.98 -8.03
C ASP A 313 -19.06 -27.64 -6.62
N CYS A 314 -17.92 -26.93 -6.47
CA CYS A 314 -17.43 -26.52 -5.16
C CYS A 314 -18.37 -25.54 -4.46
N LEU A 315 -18.96 -24.58 -5.20
CA LEU A 315 -19.92 -23.64 -4.66
C LEU A 315 -21.26 -24.34 -4.33
N ARG A 316 -21.74 -25.23 -5.21
CA ARG A 316 -22.93 -26.06 -4.95
C ARG A 316 -22.75 -26.88 -3.66
N THR A 317 -21.58 -27.49 -3.49
CA THR A 317 -21.25 -28.28 -2.30
C THR A 317 -21.19 -27.42 -1.04
N ALA A 318 -20.53 -26.27 -1.11
CA ALA A 318 -20.43 -25.35 0.02
C ALA A 318 -21.81 -24.82 0.46
N ARG A 319 -22.71 -24.53 -0.50
CA ARG A 319 -24.09 -24.14 -0.21
C ARG A 319 -24.89 -25.22 0.49
N ARG A 320 -24.85 -26.47 0.01
CA ARG A 320 -25.51 -27.61 0.69
C ARG A 320 -25.00 -27.81 2.12
N ALA A 321 -23.68 -27.66 2.33
CA ALA A 321 -23.09 -27.75 3.66
C ALA A 321 -23.57 -26.60 4.56
N LEU A 322 -23.69 -25.39 4.02
CA LEU A 322 -24.24 -24.23 4.74
C LEU A 322 -25.71 -24.45 5.13
N ALA A 323 -26.55 -24.87 4.18
CA ALA A 323 -27.96 -25.21 4.39
C ALA A 323 -28.10 -26.24 5.53
N THR A 324 -27.34 -27.34 5.46
CA THR A 324 -27.30 -28.38 6.49
C THR A 324 -26.91 -27.83 7.87
N ARG A 325 -25.87 -26.99 7.95
CA ARG A 325 -25.38 -26.42 9.21
C ARG A 325 -26.45 -25.59 9.95
N PHE A 326 -27.29 -24.91 9.19
CA PHE A 326 -28.35 -24.04 9.74
C PHE A 326 -29.73 -24.69 9.75
N GLY A 327 -29.88 -25.91 9.23
CA GLY A 327 -31.18 -26.56 9.08
C GLY A 327 -32.12 -25.79 8.14
N LEU A 328 -31.56 -25.27 7.05
CA LEU A 328 -32.28 -24.52 6.02
C LEU A 328 -32.31 -25.33 4.71
N ASP A 329 -33.17 -24.94 3.78
CA ASP A 329 -33.15 -25.46 2.42
C ASP A 329 -32.05 -24.78 1.58
N ASP A 330 -31.44 -25.52 0.65
CA ASP A 330 -30.50 -24.95 -0.34
C ASP A 330 -31.28 -24.30 -1.49
N ASP A 331 -31.92 -23.18 -1.18
CA ASP A 331 -32.77 -22.43 -2.11
C ASP A 331 -32.16 -21.05 -2.49
N SER A 332 -32.91 -20.27 -3.28
CA SER A 332 -32.51 -18.91 -3.68
C SER A 332 -32.43 -17.89 -2.54
N ARG A 333 -32.90 -18.24 -1.33
CA ARG A 333 -32.92 -17.39 -0.13
C ARG A 333 -31.91 -17.82 0.92
N LEU A 334 -31.23 -18.96 0.74
CA LEU A 334 -30.23 -19.48 1.67
C LEU A 334 -29.19 -18.42 2.08
N LEU A 335 -28.53 -17.78 1.10
CA LEU A 335 -27.44 -16.85 1.37
C LEU A 335 -27.94 -15.58 2.04
N ALA A 336 -29.07 -15.01 1.59
CA ALA A 336 -29.69 -13.85 2.24
C ALA A 336 -30.15 -14.15 3.69
N THR A 337 -30.69 -15.34 3.94
CA THR A 337 -31.08 -15.76 5.29
C THR A 337 -29.88 -15.87 6.22
N VAL A 338 -28.77 -16.44 5.72
CA VAL A 338 -27.51 -16.50 6.48
C VAL A 338 -26.90 -15.11 6.65
N ALA A 339 -26.96 -14.24 5.64
CA ALA A 339 -26.52 -12.85 5.74
C ALA A 339 -27.26 -12.09 6.86
N LYS A 340 -28.59 -12.24 6.94
CA LYS A 340 -29.40 -11.69 8.04
C LYS A 340 -28.94 -12.21 9.39
N LYS A 341 -28.67 -13.52 9.51
CA LYS A 341 -28.15 -14.12 10.74
C LYS A 341 -26.78 -13.56 11.14
N ILE A 342 -25.92 -13.22 10.19
CA ILE A 342 -24.62 -12.56 10.46
C ILE A 342 -24.82 -11.13 10.94
N GLY A 343 -25.65 -10.33 10.25
CA GLY A 343 -25.97 -8.97 10.70
C GLY A 343 -26.58 -8.96 12.11
N ASP A 344 -27.49 -9.88 12.41
CA ASP A 344 -28.14 -9.97 13.72
C ASP A 344 -27.16 -10.40 14.83
N PHE A 345 -26.17 -11.23 14.51
CA PHE A 345 -25.13 -11.60 15.48
C PHE A 345 -24.36 -10.37 15.97
N PHE A 346 -23.97 -9.51 15.04
CA PHE A 346 -23.16 -8.33 15.35
C PHE A 346 -23.96 -7.17 15.94
N LEU A 347 -25.30 -7.20 15.97
CA LEU A 347 -26.07 -6.22 16.75
C LEU A 347 -25.69 -6.25 18.25
N LYS A 348 -25.24 -7.41 18.75
CA LYS A 348 -24.81 -7.64 20.14
C LYS A 348 -23.48 -6.97 20.51
N ALA A 349 -22.74 -6.49 19.51
CA ALA A 349 -21.49 -5.76 19.69
C ALA A 349 -21.71 -4.38 20.31
N GLU A 350 -22.94 -3.85 20.27
CA GLU A 350 -23.29 -2.62 20.98
C GLU A 350 -23.33 -2.87 22.49
N ARG A 351 -22.39 -2.24 23.21
CA ARG A 351 -22.23 -2.44 24.67
C ARG A 351 -23.01 -1.45 25.52
N ARG A 352 -23.31 -0.30 24.92
CA ARG A 352 -24.22 0.75 25.38
C ARG A 352 -24.58 1.58 24.14
N GLU A 353 -25.57 2.45 24.26
CA GLU A 353 -26.03 3.31 23.16
C GLU A 353 -24.87 3.95 22.38
N GLY A 354 -24.73 3.57 21.11
CA GLY A 354 -23.72 4.07 20.16
C GLY A 354 -22.28 3.56 20.35
N VAL A 355 -22.00 2.76 21.40
CA VAL A 355 -20.67 2.20 21.64
C VAL A 355 -20.60 0.77 21.13
N PHE A 356 -20.04 0.64 19.93
CA PHE A 356 -19.86 -0.61 19.21
C PHE A 356 -18.43 -1.15 19.40
N ARG A 357 -18.32 -2.37 19.92
CA ARG A 357 -17.06 -3.12 20.06
C ARG A 357 -17.14 -4.32 19.12
N ASP A 358 -16.55 -4.20 17.94
CA ASP A 358 -16.92 -5.00 16.79
C ASP A 358 -16.37 -6.44 16.76
N ASN A 359 -15.47 -6.79 17.68
CA ASN A 359 -14.86 -8.11 17.75
C ASN A 359 -15.44 -8.95 18.89
N HIS A 360 -15.61 -10.24 18.63
CA HIS A 360 -16.07 -11.25 19.58
C HIS A 360 -15.06 -12.38 19.69
N ASP A 361 -14.49 -12.54 20.89
CA ASP A 361 -13.60 -13.64 21.24
C ASP A 361 -14.39 -14.96 21.27
N LEU A 362 -13.97 -15.94 20.46
CA LEU A 362 -14.69 -17.21 20.33
C LEU A 362 -14.42 -18.17 21.50
N ARG A 363 -13.36 -17.93 22.29
CA ARG A 363 -12.99 -18.73 23.46
C ARG A 363 -13.62 -18.20 24.73
N THR A 364 -13.59 -16.88 24.91
CA THR A 364 -14.03 -16.22 26.15
C THR A 364 -15.43 -15.62 26.07
N GLY A 365 -15.99 -15.49 24.86
CA GLY A 365 -17.28 -14.84 24.62
C GLY A 365 -17.28 -13.32 24.85
N ARG A 366 -16.09 -12.72 24.98
CA ARG A 366 -15.94 -11.29 25.27
C ARG A 366 -15.99 -10.45 24.01
N TRP A 367 -16.58 -9.26 24.14
CA TRP A 367 -16.62 -8.25 23.09
C TRP A 367 -15.50 -7.20 23.29
N GLY A 368 -14.73 -6.97 22.22
CA GLY A 368 -13.60 -6.04 22.16
C GLY A 368 -13.65 -5.15 20.92
N GLY A 369 -12.85 -4.08 20.90
CA GLY A 369 -12.75 -3.17 19.74
C GLY A 369 -11.76 -3.62 18.68
N TYR A 370 -10.76 -4.43 19.05
CA TYR A 370 -9.86 -5.11 18.12
C TYR A 370 -9.05 -6.18 18.86
N LEU A 371 -9.38 -7.44 18.61
CA LEU A 371 -8.77 -8.59 19.28
C LEU A 371 -7.62 -9.23 18.48
N GLY A 372 -7.25 -8.64 17.35
CA GLY A 372 -6.09 -9.09 16.57
C GLY A 372 -4.76 -8.62 17.17
N ILE A 373 -3.67 -8.85 16.42
CA ILE A 373 -2.36 -8.30 16.79
C ILE A 373 -2.45 -6.77 16.70
N GLY A 374 -2.44 -6.09 17.84
CA GLY A 374 -2.47 -4.64 17.96
C GLY A 374 -1.15 -4.04 18.41
N GLU A 375 -1.06 -2.72 18.31
CA GLU A 375 0.06 -1.92 18.80
C GLU A 375 0.25 -2.08 20.32
N PHE A 376 -0.85 -1.94 21.07
CA PHE A 376 -0.91 -2.03 22.54
C PHE A 376 -2.07 -2.91 23.03
N PRO A 377 -1.89 -3.71 24.10
CA PRO A 377 -2.92 -4.63 24.61
C PRO A 377 -4.24 -3.96 25.03
N GLU A 378 -4.19 -2.75 25.58
CA GLU A 378 -5.36 -2.01 26.08
C GLU A 378 -6.36 -1.65 24.97
N PHE A 379 -5.90 -1.55 23.72
CA PHE A 379 -6.76 -1.23 22.57
C PHE A 379 -7.81 -2.31 22.30
N ALA A 380 -7.56 -3.54 22.74
CA ALA A 380 -8.51 -4.65 22.66
C ALA A 380 -9.86 -4.32 23.32
N GLU A 381 -9.86 -3.51 24.38
CA GLU A 381 -11.07 -3.11 25.10
C GLU A 381 -11.61 -1.74 24.67
N MET A 382 -10.96 -1.07 23.72
CA MET A 382 -11.38 0.26 23.27
C MET A 382 -12.40 0.18 22.15
N VAL A 383 -12.69 1.32 21.54
CA VAL A 383 -13.59 1.49 20.40
C VAL A 383 -12.75 2.09 19.28
N ASN A 384 -12.70 1.43 18.12
CA ASN A 384 -11.87 1.86 17.00
C ASN A 384 -12.70 2.55 15.91
N SER A 385 -12.24 3.71 15.45
CA SER A 385 -12.94 4.50 14.43
C SER A 385 -12.97 3.82 13.06
N ARG A 386 -11.90 3.14 12.64
CA ARG A 386 -11.88 2.36 11.39
C ARG A 386 -12.85 1.20 11.46
N CYS A 387 -12.78 0.39 12.52
CA CYS A 387 -13.65 -0.75 12.68
C CYS A 387 -15.13 -0.35 12.62
N ASN A 388 -15.50 0.68 13.38
CA ASN A 388 -16.88 1.16 13.41
C ASN A 388 -17.31 1.78 12.07
N GLY A 389 -16.46 2.60 11.45
CA GLY A 389 -16.79 3.20 10.15
C GLY A 389 -17.00 2.16 9.05
N GLU A 390 -16.11 1.15 8.97
CA GLU A 390 -16.24 0.02 8.04
C GLU A 390 -17.51 -0.81 8.34
N ALA A 391 -17.75 -1.16 9.61
CA ALA A 391 -18.91 -1.96 10.03
C ALA A 391 -20.23 -1.25 9.69
N MET A 392 -20.38 0.01 10.11
CA MET A 392 -21.63 0.74 9.93
C MET A 392 -21.91 1.02 8.45
N THR A 393 -20.89 1.37 7.65
CA THR A 393 -21.05 1.50 6.20
C THR A 393 -21.60 0.22 5.57
N HIS A 394 -21.11 -0.95 5.99
CA HIS A 394 -21.60 -2.23 5.47
C HIS A 394 -22.95 -2.64 6.05
N TYR A 395 -23.31 -2.22 7.26
CA TYR A 395 -24.68 -2.39 7.76
C TYR A 395 -25.68 -1.65 6.89
N LEU A 396 -25.38 -0.41 6.47
CA LEU A 396 -26.26 0.34 5.58
C LEU A 396 -26.42 -0.34 4.21
N ARG A 397 -25.31 -0.87 3.65
CA ARG A 397 -25.34 -1.64 2.40
C ARG A 397 -26.13 -2.94 2.55
N LEU A 398 -25.87 -3.70 3.61
CA LEU A 398 -26.59 -4.93 3.93
C LEU A 398 -28.09 -4.66 4.13
N ALA A 399 -28.44 -3.60 4.84
CA ALA A 399 -29.82 -3.19 5.08
C ALA A 399 -30.55 -2.95 3.75
N LYS A 400 -29.92 -2.24 2.81
CA LYS A 400 -30.48 -2.01 1.48
C LYS A 400 -30.76 -3.32 0.72
N GLU A 401 -29.79 -4.23 0.67
CA GLU A 401 -29.97 -5.52 -0.02
C GLU A 401 -31.07 -6.36 0.62
N LEU A 402 -31.04 -6.52 1.95
CA LEU A 402 -32.01 -7.32 2.68
C LEU A 402 -33.42 -6.72 2.68
N GLN A 403 -33.55 -5.39 2.71
CA GLN A 403 -34.84 -4.72 2.60
C GLN A 403 -35.48 -4.98 1.24
N SER A 404 -34.72 -4.97 0.15
CA SER A 404 -35.21 -5.30 -1.19
C SER A 404 -35.75 -6.74 -1.28
N LEU A 405 -35.27 -7.61 -0.39
CA LEU A 405 -35.69 -9.00 -0.24
C LEU A 405 -36.83 -9.19 0.78
N GLY A 406 -37.31 -8.12 1.42
CA GLY A 406 -38.43 -8.13 2.35
C GLY A 406 -38.07 -8.47 3.81
N TYR A 407 -36.78 -8.43 4.19
CA TYR A 407 -36.38 -8.57 5.58
C TYR A 407 -36.54 -7.24 6.35
N ASP A 408 -36.89 -7.33 7.63
CA ASP A 408 -36.81 -6.19 8.54
C ASP A 408 -35.35 -5.90 8.89
N VAL A 409 -34.94 -4.65 8.64
CA VAL A 409 -33.57 -4.15 8.82
C VAL A 409 -33.52 -2.90 9.71
N SER A 410 -34.63 -2.55 10.35
CA SER A 410 -34.77 -1.35 11.19
C SER A 410 -33.65 -1.27 12.25
N ALA A 411 -33.37 -2.38 12.93
CA ALA A 411 -32.29 -2.47 13.92
C ALA A 411 -30.89 -2.10 13.39
N TYR A 412 -30.61 -2.32 12.09
CA TYR A 412 -29.30 -2.00 11.49
C TYR A 412 -29.15 -0.50 11.27
N ILE A 413 -30.23 0.14 10.81
CA ILE A 413 -30.29 1.60 10.64
C ILE A 413 -30.25 2.27 12.01
N ASP A 414 -31.01 1.77 12.98
CA ASP A 414 -31.06 2.32 14.34
C ASP A 414 -29.69 2.24 15.03
N LEU A 415 -28.99 1.10 14.93
CA LEU A 415 -27.62 0.98 15.43
C LEU A 415 -26.69 2.01 14.76
N SER A 416 -26.77 2.14 13.43
CA SER A 416 -25.96 3.09 12.68
C SER A 416 -26.22 4.54 13.16
N ARG A 417 -27.48 4.94 13.35
CA ARG A 417 -27.84 6.26 13.89
C ARG A 417 -27.22 6.53 15.25
N ARG A 418 -27.27 5.55 16.17
CA ARG A 418 -26.68 5.68 17.51
C ARG A 418 -25.15 5.80 17.47
N VAL A 419 -24.48 5.01 16.63
CA VAL A 419 -23.03 5.10 16.45
C VAL A 419 -22.64 6.44 15.83
N ALA A 420 -23.40 6.94 14.85
CA ALA A 420 -23.18 8.26 14.25
C ALA A 420 -23.28 9.39 15.28
N LEU A 421 -24.28 9.33 16.15
CA LEU A 421 -24.45 10.29 17.23
C LEU A 421 -23.28 10.23 18.24
N PHE A 422 -22.88 9.03 18.67
CA PHE A 422 -21.73 8.85 19.56
C PHE A 422 -20.45 9.53 19.04
N TYR A 423 -20.11 9.33 17.76
CA TYR A 423 -18.93 9.97 17.17
C TYR A 423 -19.09 11.47 16.96
N SER A 424 -20.30 11.95 16.68
CA SER A 424 -20.58 13.38 16.53
C SER A 424 -20.45 14.11 17.88
N ASP A 425 -20.88 13.49 18.97
CA ASP A 425 -20.81 14.05 20.32
C ASP A 425 -19.39 14.13 20.87
N ILE A 426 -18.53 13.16 20.52
CA ILE A 426 -17.14 13.10 21.00
C ILE A 426 -16.13 13.69 20.00
N GLN A 427 -16.59 14.21 18.86
CA GLN A 427 -15.72 14.77 17.83
C GLN A 427 -14.78 15.81 18.44
N LEU A 428 -13.50 15.72 18.11
CA LEU A 428 -12.49 16.64 18.64
C LEU A 428 -12.73 18.07 18.12
N SER A 429 -12.26 19.06 18.87
CA SER A 429 -12.34 20.46 18.46
C SER A 429 -11.60 20.75 17.14
N SER A 430 -10.62 19.91 16.78
CA SER A 430 -9.95 19.95 15.48
C SER A 430 -10.81 19.48 14.31
N GLY A 431 -11.94 18.82 14.58
CA GLY A 431 -12.78 18.14 13.60
C GLY A 431 -12.46 16.66 13.40
N SER A 432 -11.34 16.18 13.94
CA SER A 432 -10.97 14.76 13.86
C SER A 432 -11.94 13.87 14.66
N PHE A 433 -12.23 12.69 14.12
CA PHE A 433 -12.96 11.62 14.81
C PHE A 433 -12.04 10.67 15.59
N GLY A 434 -10.73 10.96 15.64
CA GLY A 434 -9.74 10.15 16.36
C GLY A 434 -9.61 8.71 15.85
N ARG A 435 -8.74 7.94 16.49
CA ARG A 435 -8.43 6.54 16.14
C ARG A 435 -9.02 5.57 17.16
N TRP A 436 -8.79 5.84 18.44
CA TRP A 436 -9.19 5.00 19.56
C TRP A 436 -9.93 5.80 20.64
N TRP A 437 -11.05 5.24 21.11
CA TRP A 437 -11.88 5.82 22.15
C TRP A 437 -12.12 4.83 23.26
N THR A 438 -12.10 5.31 24.51
CA THR A 438 -12.60 4.50 25.62
C THR A 438 -14.10 4.30 25.45
N VAL A 439 -14.65 3.27 26.10
CA VAL A 439 -16.11 3.09 26.13
C VAL A 439 -16.86 4.27 26.71
N LYS A 440 -16.21 5.20 27.42
CA LYS A 440 -16.82 6.42 27.96
C LYS A 440 -16.72 7.62 27.03
N GLY A 441 -16.19 7.45 25.81
CA GLY A 441 -15.98 8.55 24.85
C GLY A 441 -14.77 9.44 25.17
N LYS A 442 -13.88 9.02 26.07
CA LYS A 442 -12.59 9.71 26.28
C LYS A 442 -11.59 9.29 25.20
N PRO A 443 -10.75 10.21 24.69
CA PRO A 443 -9.71 9.88 23.72
C PRO A 443 -8.69 8.87 24.27
N GLY A 444 -8.35 7.86 23.46
CA GLY A 444 -7.20 6.98 23.67
C GLY A 444 -6.03 7.34 22.76
N ASP A 445 -6.29 7.36 21.46
CA ASP A 445 -5.37 7.86 20.42
C ASP A 445 -6.17 8.68 19.42
N THR A 446 -5.70 9.90 19.17
CA THR A 446 -6.39 10.88 18.31
C THR A 446 -5.67 11.12 16.99
N ARG A 447 -4.55 10.43 16.76
CA ARG A 447 -3.66 10.64 15.60
C ARG A 447 -4.06 9.75 14.42
N GLY A 448 -3.49 10.07 13.26
CA GLY A 448 -3.66 9.27 12.04
C GLY A 448 -4.99 9.51 11.33
N THR A 449 -5.33 8.58 10.42
CA THR A 449 -6.39 8.75 9.42
C THR A 449 -7.63 7.88 9.66
N ASN A 450 -7.61 6.97 10.65
CA ASN A 450 -8.72 6.06 10.99
C ASN A 450 -10.09 6.74 11.16
N GLY A 451 -10.13 7.98 11.66
CA GLY A 451 -11.40 8.68 11.81
C GLY A 451 -12.06 9.07 10.48
N ALA A 452 -11.35 8.99 9.33
CA ALA A 452 -11.94 9.23 8.01
C ALA A 452 -12.96 8.14 7.61
N TYR A 453 -12.84 6.91 8.14
CA TYR A 453 -13.87 5.88 7.95
C TYR A 453 -15.20 6.26 8.60
N ILE A 454 -15.16 6.99 9.73
CA ILE A 454 -16.37 7.55 10.33
C ILE A 454 -16.95 8.62 9.40
N GLY A 455 -16.13 9.52 8.86
CA GLY A 455 -16.58 10.51 7.88
C GLY A 455 -17.28 9.88 6.67
N SER A 456 -16.70 8.81 6.11
CA SER A 456 -17.28 8.04 4.99
C SER A 456 -18.61 7.38 5.38
N PHE A 457 -18.66 6.76 6.56
CA PHE A 457 -19.89 6.20 7.11
C PHE A 457 -21.00 7.26 7.26
N LEU A 458 -20.69 8.44 7.80
CA LEU A 458 -21.66 9.51 7.94
C LEU A 458 -22.19 9.98 6.58
N CYS A 459 -21.31 10.08 5.56
CA CYS A 459 -21.73 10.40 4.19
C CYS A 459 -22.69 9.35 3.61
N ALA A 460 -22.54 8.07 3.98
CA ALA A 460 -23.45 7.01 3.57
C ALA A 460 -24.79 7.03 4.33
N LEU A 461 -24.80 7.48 5.60
CA LEU A 461 -26.01 7.54 6.43
C LEU A 461 -26.89 8.76 6.10
N ILE A 462 -26.29 9.93 5.88
CA ILE A 462 -27.01 11.21 5.68
C ILE A 462 -28.13 11.12 4.63
N PRO A 463 -27.93 10.51 3.44
CA PRO A 463 -28.98 10.38 2.43
C PRO A 463 -30.18 9.50 2.84
N LEU A 464 -30.03 8.67 3.88
CA LEU A 464 -31.08 7.80 4.40
C LEU A 464 -31.92 8.47 5.49
N LEU A 465 -31.54 9.67 5.93
CA LEU A 465 -32.28 10.45 6.93
C LEU A 465 -33.35 11.30 6.26
N GLU A 466 -34.51 11.40 6.92
CA GLU A 466 -35.58 12.31 6.52
C GLU A 466 -35.08 13.77 6.57
N GLU A 467 -35.66 14.64 5.73
CA GLU A 467 -35.19 16.02 5.59
C GLU A 467 -35.34 16.85 6.88
N ASN A 468 -36.35 16.55 7.69
CA ASN A 468 -36.63 17.17 8.99
C ASN A 468 -35.99 16.43 10.17
N ASP A 469 -35.20 15.38 9.94
CA ASP A 469 -34.51 14.66 11.01
C ASP A 469 -33.40 15.55 11.61
N PRO A 470 -33.46 15.90 12.90
CA PRO A 470 -32.46 16.78 13.53
C PRO A 470 -31.05 16.19 13.49
N LEU A 471 -30.91 14.86 13.41
CA LEU A 471 -29.60 14.21 13.28
C LEU A 471 -28.90 14.62 11.98
N LYS A 472 -29.64 14.86 10.89
CA LYS A 472 -29.08 15.19 9.58
C LYS A 472 -28.18 16.42 9.63
N ALA A 473 -28.65 17.50 10.28
CA ALA A 473 -27.87 18.73 10.43
C ALA A 473 -26.62 18.53 11.30
N VAL A 474 -26.72 17.71 12.36
CA VAL A 474 -25.59 17.35 13.22
C VAL A 474 -24.51 16.63 12.41
N LEU A 475 -24.89 15.62 11.63
CA LEU A 475 -23.93 14.81 10.85
C LEU A 475 -23.26 15.61 9.74
N ILE A 476 -23.99 16.47 9.02
CA ILE A 476 -23.42 17.37 8.01
C ILE A 476 -22.36 18.27 8.64
N GLY A 477 -22.68 18.93 9.76
CA GLY A 477 -21.74 19.78 10.48
C GLY A 477 -20.50 19.01 10.96
N ALA A 478 -20.66 17.77 11.43
CA ALA A 478 -19.55 16.92 11.85
C ALA A 478 -18.64 16.54 10.66
N VAL A 479 -19.22 16.15 9.53
CA VAL A 479 -18.47 15.80 8.31
C VAL A 479 -17.69 16.98 7.75
N HIS A 480 -18.24 18.20 7.76
CA HIS A 480 -17.52 19.40 7.31
C HIS A 480 -16.30 19.70 8.18
N LYS A 481 -16.42 19.59 9.51
CA LYS A 481 -15.27 19.75 10.42
C LYS A 481 -14.22 18.67 10.17
N ALA A 482 -14.64 17.43 9.97
CA ALA A 482 -13.76 16.32 9.64
C ALA A 482 -13.01 16.55 8.33
N TYR A 483 -13.70 17.04 7.29
CA TYR A 483 -13.08 17.38 6.02
C TYR A 483 -11.94 18.39 6.19
N MET A 484 -12.16 19.48 6.95
CA MET A 484 -11.11 20.48 7.19
C MET A 484 -9.84 19.87 7.79
N PHE A 485 -9.99 18.96 8.76
CA PHE A 485 -8.86 18.27 9.38
C PHE A 485 -8.15 17.31 8.41
N TYR A 486 -8.89 16.41 7.77
CA TYR A 486 -8.30 15.37 6.94
C TYR A 486 -7.75 15.92 5.62
N ALA A 487 -8.38 16.95 5.05
CA ALA A 487 -7.85 17.64 3.87
C ALA A 487 -6.50 18.28 4.16
N GLN A 488 -6.30 18.82 5.36
CA GLN A 488 -5.00 19.34 5.79
C GLN A 488 -3.97 18.21 5.92
N LEU A 489 -4.32 17.05 6.47
CA LEU A 489 -3.41 15.90 6.51
C LEU A 489 -2.99 15.46 5.09
N ALA A 490 -3.93 15.38 4.15
CA ALA A 490 -3.62 15.06 2.76
C ALA A 490 -2.73 16.12 2.11
N TYR A 491 -3.00 17.40 2.37
CA TYR A 491 -2.17 18.52 1.90
C TYR A 491 -0.74 18.46 2.43
N ASP A 492 -0.58 18.13 3.73
CA ASP A 492 0.71 17.95 4.39
C ASP A 492 1.39 16.63 3.97
N GLY A 493 0.67 15.71 3.33
CA GLY A 493 1.15 14.39 2.93
C GLY A 493 1.28 13.42 4.09
N ALA A 494 0.52 13.65 5.16
CA ALA A 494 0.50 12.87 6.38
C ALA A 494 -0.47 11.69 6.27
N PHE A 495 -0.10 10.68 5.48
CA PHE A 495 -0.85 9.43 5.29
C PHE A 495 -0.30 8.34 6.22
N TYR A 496 -0.78 8.28 7.46
CA TYR A 496 -0.24 7.37 8.48
C TYR A 496 -1.27 6.91 9.51
N GLY A 497 -0.87 5.91 10.29
CA GLY A 497 -1.57 5.45 11.49
C GLY A 497 -2.86 4.69 11.18
N ASP A 498 -3.03 4.20 9.94
CA ASP A 498 -4.26 3.51 9.56
C ASP A 498 -4.21 2.01 9.83
N THR A 499 -3.01 1.42 9.69
CA THR A 499 -2.76 0.05 10.14
C THR A 499 -2.81 -0.01 11.67
N LEU A 500 -3.50 -1.01 12.23
CA LEU A 500 -3.70 -1.14 13.69
C LEU A 500 -2.51 -1.81 14.40
N ASP A 501 -1.52 -2.28 13.63
CA ASP A 501 -0.39 -3.07 14.08
C ASP A 501 0.99 -2.46 13.76
N ALA A 502 1.01 -1.31 13.06
CA ALA A 502 2.17 -0.47 12.83
C ALA A 502 1.73 1.00 12.71
N ASP A 503 2.40 1.90 13.43
CA ASP A 503 2.17 3.36 13.33
C ASP A 503 3.21 3.98 12.39
N SER A 504 3.03 3.81 11.08
CA SER A 504 3.90 4.34 10.02
C SER A 504 3.08 4.94 8.89
N CYS A 505 3.74 5.53 7.90
CA CYS A 505 3.09 5.82 6.63
C CYS A 505 2.62 4.51 5.98
N ASP A 506 1.39 4.48 5.49
CA ASP A 506 0.76 3.27 4.99
C ASP A 506 -0.27 3.58 3.89
N LYS A 507 -0.48 2.64 2.96
CA LYS A 507 -1.40 2.82 1.84
C LYS A 507 -2.86 2.88 2.28
N GLU A 508 -3.20 2.19 3.37
CA GLU A 508 -4.55 2.15 3.93
C GLU A 508 -5.01 3.55 4.37
N ALA A 509 -4.11 4.38 4.90
CA ALA A 509 -4.35 5.79 5.20
C ALA A 509 -4.73 6.59 3.96
N GLY A 510 -4.03 6.36 2.84
CA GLY A 510 -4.36 6.94 1.54
C GLY A 510 -5.75 6.52 1.06
N VAL A 511 -6.10 5.24 1.19
CA VAL A 511 -7.41 4.70 0.80
C VAL A 511 -8.53 5.30 1.66
N ALA A 512 -8.32 5.42 2.97
CA ALA A 512 -9.28 5.99 3.90
C ALA A 512 -9.62 7.44 3.53
N LEU A 513 -8.59 8.27 3.30
CA LEU A 513 -8.78 9.67 2.92
C LEU A 513 -9.41 9.81 1.53
N LEU A 514 -8.93 9.03 0.54
CA LEU A 514 -9.50 9.03 -0.81
C LEU A 514 -11.00 8.70 -0.76
N SER A 515 -11.37 7.65 -0.05
CA SER A 515 -12.77 7.21 0.06
C SER A 515 -13.62 8.30 0.69
N PHE A 516 -13.18 8.87 1.81
CA PHE A 516 -13.93 9.94 2.49
C PHE A 516 -14.14 11.17 1.61
N PHE A 517 -13.10 11.64 0.91
CA PHE A 517 -13.24 12.81 0.04
C PHE A 517 -14.15 12.53 -1.16
N MET A 518 -14.10 11.33 -1.73
CA MET A 518 -14.99 10.93 -2.82
C MET A 518 -16.44 10.80 -2.36
N ASP A 519 -16.68 10.21 -1.19
CA ASP A 519 -18.03 10.09 -0.62
C ASP A 519 -18.63 11.47 -0.33
N LEU A 520 -17.83 12.40 0.19
CA LEU A 520 -18.27 13.77 0.43
C LEU A 520 -18.50 14.55 -0.88
N TYR A 521 -17.69 14.30 -1.91
CA TYR A 521 -17.96 14.82 -3.25
C TYR A 521 -19.28 14.29 -3.81
N HIS A 522 -19.58 13.00 -3.66
CA HIS A 522 -20.86 12.44 -4.11
C HIS A 522 -22.06 12.98 -3.33
N LEU A 523 -21.87 13.31 -2.05
CA LEU A 523 -22.92 13.90 -1.23
C LEU A 523 -23.26 15.34 -1.64
N GLU A 524 -22.27 16.16 -1.99
CA GLU A 524 -22.45 17.63 -2.10
C GLU A 524 -22.06 18.24 -3.45
N GLY A 525 -21.26 17.55 -4.27
CA GLY A 525 -20.78 18.03 -5.57
C GLY A 525 -19.68 19.10 -5.50
N ASP A 526 -19.13 19.41 -4.32
CA ASP A 526 -18.08 20.43 -4.18
C ASP A 526 -16.71 19.94 -4.70
N LYS A 527 -16.18 20.63 -5.71
CA LYS A 527 -14.91 20.31 -6.35
C LYS A 527 -13.69 20.38 -5.44
N ARG A 528 -13.76 21.08 -4.30
CA ARG A 528 -12.67 21.09 -3.30
C ARG A 528 -12.38 19.69 -2.79
N HIS A 529 -13.42 18.87 -2.62
CA HIS A 529 -13.28 17.48 -2.20
C HIS A 529 -12.49 16.65 -3.23
N LEU A 530 -12.71 16.87 -4.53
CA LEU A 530 -11.92 16.23 -5.59
C LEU A 530 -10.45 16.64 -5.57
N THR A 531 -10.14 17.89 -5.22
CA THR A 531 -8.75 18.34 -5.06
C THR A 531 -8.05 17.57 -3.94
N SER A 532 -8.71 17.37 -2.79
CA SER A 532 -8.17 16.55 -1.70
C SER A 532 -8.11 15.06 -2.05
N ALA A 533 -9.11 14.54 -2.75
CA ALA A 533 -9.11 13.17 -3.29
C ALA A 533 -7.91 12.94 -4.22
N ARG A 534 -7.57 13.90 -5.07
CA ARG A 534 -6.40 13.83 -5.95
C ARG A 534 -5.10 13.69 -5.16
N LEU A 535 -4.93 14.41 -4.04
CA LEU A 535 -3.73 14.29 -3.20
C LEU A 535 -3.60 12.87 -2.60
N ALA A 536 -4.71 12.29 -2.14
CA ALA A 536 -4.71 10.92 -1.65
C ALA A 536 -4.44 9.89 -2.77
N ALA A 537 -5.00 10.09 -3.96
CA ALA A 537 -4.73 9.25 -5.13
C ALA A 537 -3.27 9.34 -5.60
N GLU A 538 -2.69 10.54 -5.58
CA GLU A 538 -1.26 10.79 -5.85
C GLU A 538 -0.37 10.04 -4.85
N PHE A 539 -0.76 9.95 -3.57
CA PHE A 539 -0.05 9.10 -2.63
C PHE A 539 -0.26 7.60 -2.92
N LEU A 540 -1.44 7.16 -3.32
CA LEU A 540 -1.74 5.74 -3.56
C LEU A 540 -1.02 5.15 -4.78
N ILE A 541 -0.85 5.93 -5.84
CA ILE A 541 -0.27 5.44 -7.11
C ILE A 541 1.17 4.93 -6.94
N GLN A 542 1.91 5.42 -5.93
CA GLN A 542 3.27 4.94 -5.65
C GLN A 542 3.30 3.49 -5.17
N TRP A 543 2.19 3.00 -4.60
CA TRP A 543 2.03 1.65 -4.04
C TRP A 543 1.50 0.63 -5.05
N ILE A 544 1.39 1.00 -6.34
CA ILE A 544 0.94 0.09 -7.40
C ILE A 544 2.17 -0.50 -8.08
N TRP A 545 2.38 -1.81 -7.90
CA TRP A 545 3.47 -2.56 -8.54
C TRP A 545 3.28 -2.59 -10.05
N GLN A 546 4.30 -2.14 -10.78
CA GLN A 546 4.28 -2.04 -12.25
C GLN A 546 4.96 -3.25 -12.92
N GLN A 547 5.82 -3.94 -12.17
CA GLN A 547 6.60 -5.07 -12.66
C GLN A 547 6.70 -6.14 -11.57
N SER A 548 6.73 -7.41 -12.01
CA SER A 548 7.18 -8.50 -11.15
C SER A 548 8.70 -8.40 -10.99
N SER A 549 9.19 -8.44 -9.76
CA SER A 549 10.61 -8.58 -9.45
C SER A 549 10.89 -10.00 -8.96
N TYR A 550 12.18 -10.34 -8.81
CA TYR A 550 12.57 -11.55 -8.09
C TYR A 550 11.90 -11.56 -6.70
N LEU A 551 11.09 -12.59 -6.45
CA LEU A 551 10.51 -12.88 -5.15
C LEU A 551 11.33 -14.02 -4.53
N PRO A 552 11.98 -13.81 -3.37
CA PRO A 552 12.78 -14.84 -2.71
C PRO A 552 11.98 -16.05 -2.24
#